data_AF-A0A9E7KYJ3-F1
#
_entry.id   AF-A0A9E7KYJ3-F1
#
_cell.length_a   1.000
_cell.length_b   1.000
_cell.length_c   1.000
_cell.angle_alpha   90.00
_cell.angle_beta   90.00
_cell.angle_gamma   90.00
#
_symmetry.space_group_name_H-M   'P 1'
#
loop_
_entity.id
_entity.type
_entity.pdbx_description
1 polymer ?
#
loop_
_entity_poly.entity_id
_entity_poly.type
_entity_poly.pdbx_seq_one_letter_code
_entity_poly.pdbx_strand_id
1 'polypeptide(L)'
;MASEVQLRILVATELVEESYEDVLVVVGGTSFSMTEPPFVSRERLMKHQQYFQHIHKHTYLKGRFDKITSVAIPLALTVTSLALIGRGIYNMSHGIGKKA
;
A
#
# COMPACT_ATOMS: atom_id res chain seq x y z
N MET A 1 6.13 -41.07 -40.06
CA MET A 1 6.26 -40.88 -38.59
C MET A 1 6.18 -39.40 -38.15
N ALA A 2 5.67 -38.48 -38.98
CA ALA A 2 5.52 -37.06 -38.61
C ALA A 2 4.05 -36.65 -38.28
N SER A 3 3.10 -37.59 -38.33
CA SER A 3 1.67 -37.31 -38.22
C SER A 3 1.15 -37.27 -36.77
N GLU A 4 1.61 -38.16 -35.89
CA GLU A 4 1.10 -38.20 -34.50
C GLU A 4 1.58 -37.02 -33.65
N VAL A 5 2.84 -36.60 -33.79
CA VAL A 5 3.39 -35.50 -32.99
C VAL A 5 2.74 -34.17 -33.39
N GLN A 6 2.47 -33.97 -34.67
CA GLN A 6 1.72 -32.79 -35.13
C GLN A 6 0.27 -32.81 -34.66
N LEU A 7 -0.39 -33.97 -34.65
CA LEU A 7 -1.74 -34.11 -34.09
C LEU A 7 -1.78 -33.80 -32.59
N ARG A 8 -0.75 -34.20 -31.83
CA ARG A 8 -0.68 -33.89 -30.39
C ARG A 8 -0.38 -32.42 -30.11
N ILE A 9 0.44 -31.78 -30.95
CA ILE A 9 0.71 -30.34 -30.84
C ILE A 9 -0.54 -29.54 -31.22
N LEU A 10 -1.26 -29.94 -32.28
CA LEU A 10 -2.49 -29.28 -32.71
C LEU A 10 -3.60 -29.39 -31.66
N VAL A 11 -3.79 -30.58 -31.06
CA VAL A 11 -4.73 -30.80 -29.95
C VAL A 11 -4.31 -30.03 -28.70
N ALA A 12 -3.01 -29.97 -28.39
CA ALA A 12 -2.53 -29.18 -27.25
C ALA A 12 -2.70 -27.68 -27.47
N THR A 13 -2.57 -27.17 -28.70
CA THR A 13 -2.87 -25.77 -29.02
C THR A 13 -4.37 -25.47 -28.93
N GLU A 14 -5.24 -26.39 -29.38
CA GLU A 14 -6.71 -26.22 -29.30
C GLU A 14 -7.18 -26.19 -27.83
N LEU A 15 -6.63 -27.05 -26.96
CA LEU A 15 -6.95 -27.06 -25.52
C LEU A 15 -6.40 -25.84 -24.77
N VAL A 16 -5.28 -25.27 -25.25
CA VAL A 16 -4.73 -24.03 -24.68
C VAL A 16 -5.56 -22.83 -25.13
N GLU A 17 -6.03 -22.79 -26.38
CA GLU A 17 -6.94 -21.75 -26.89
C GLU A 17 -8.32 -21.78 -26.19
N GLU A 18 -8.84 -22.98 -25.87
CA GLU A 18 -10.08 -23.14 -25.09
C GLU A 18 -9.94 -22.56 -23.66
N SER A 19 -8.73 -22.53 -23.10
CA SER A 19 -8.47 -21.91 -21.78
C SER A 19 -8.32 -20.38 -21.83
N TYR A 20 -8.14 -19.78 -23.01
CA TYR A 20 -8.05 -18.31 -23.17
C TYR A 20 -9.38 -17.68 -23.63
N GLU A 21 -10.25 -18.44 -24.30
CA GLU A 21 -11.65 -18.04 -24.56
C GLU A 21 -12.49 -18.00 -23.27
N ASP A 22 -12.09 -18.70 -22.20
CA ASP A 22 -12.70 -18.58 -20.86
C ASP A 22 -12.39 -17.24 -20.16
N VAL A 23 -11.52 -16.40 -20.74
CA VAL A 23 -11.12 -15.10 -20.15
C VAL A 23 -11.72 -13.90 -20.88
N LEU A 24 -12.54 -14.07 -21.92
CA LEU A 24 -13.26 -12.94 -22.51
C LEU A 24 -14.69 -13.24 -23.01
N VAL A 25 -15.67 -12.86 -22.17
CA VAL A 25 -16.85 -12.04 -22.56
C VAL A 25 -18.07 -12.80 -23.16
N VAL A 26 -18.79 -13.49 -22.27
CA VAL A 26 -20.24 -13.35 -22.09
C VAL A 26 -20.39 -12.75 -20.69
N VAL A 27 -20.63 -11.45 -20.46
CA VAL A 27 -21.57 -10.56 -21.17
C VAL A 27 -22.94 -11.21 -21.32
N GLY A 28 -23.34 -11.88 -20.24
CA GLY A 28 -24.68 -12.36 -19.94
C GLY A 28 -25.10 -11.82 -18.57
N GLY A 29 -25.54 -10.57 -18.55
CA GLY A 29 -26.52 -10.06 -17.57
C GLY A 29 -26.14 -9.96 -16.09
N THR A 30 -25.01 -10.47 -15.62
CA THR A 30 -24.58 -10.25 -14.23
C THR A 30 -23.36 -9.35 -14.20
N SER A 31 -23.64 -8.05 -14.39
CA SER A 31 -22.84 -7.07 -13.67
C SER A 31 -22.82 -7.54 -12.21
N PHE A 32 -21.67 -7.90 -11.65
CA PHE A 32 -21.45 -7.64 -10.24
C PHE A 32 -21.41 -6.10 -10.12
N SER A 33 -22.59 -5.51 -10.29
CA SER A 33 -22.87 -4.18 -9.81
C SER A 33 -22.51 -4.29 -8.35
N MET A 34 -21.53 -3.50 -7.92
CA MET A 34 -21.55 -3.04 -6.55
C MET A 34 -22.89 -2.30 -6.44
N THR A 35 -23.96 -3.03 -6.11
CA THR A 35 -25.34 -2.56 -6.21
C THR A 35 -25.64 -1.45 -5.21
N GLU A 36 -24.71 -1.22 -4.28
CA GLU A 36 -24.68 -0.10 -3.39
C GLU A 36 -23.58 0.89 -3.80
N PRO A 37 -23.93 2.15 -4.13
CA PRO A 37 -22.91 3.18 -4.31
C PRO A 37 -22.15 3.34 -2.98
N PRO A 38 -20.83 3.57 -3.01
CA PRO A 38 -20.06 3.78 -1.79
C PRO A 38 -20.68 4.92 -0.97
N PHE A 39 -20.62 4.81 0.37
CA PHE A 39 -21.16 5.80 1.30
C PHE A 39 -20.64 7.24 1.06
N VAL A 40 -19.51 7.37 0.34
CA VAL A 40 -18.94 8.65 -0.08
C VAL A 40 -18.80 8.66 -1.60
N SER A 41 -19.20 9.78 -2.22
CA SER A 41 -19.05 9.98 -3.66
C SER A 41 -17.59 9.85 -4.10
N ARG A 42 -17.38 9.15 -5.23
CA ARG A 42 -16.04 8.93 -5.81
C ARG A 42 -15.33 10.23 -6.20
N GLU A 43 -16.08 11.29 -6.44
CA GLU A 43 -15.54 12.63 -6.74
C GLU A 43 -14.58 13.15 -5.67
N ARG A 44 -14.85 12.87 -4.38
CA ARG A 44 -13.95 13.29 -3.30
C ARG A 44 -12.62 12.58 -3.40
N LEU A 45 -12.61 11.29 -3.73
CA LEU A 45 -11.38 10.51 -3.91
C LEU A 45 -10.59 11.02 -5.11
N MET A 46 -11.25 11.26 -6.24
CA MET A 46 -10.59 11.78 -7.45
C MET A 46 -9.91 13.13 -7.20
N LYS A 47 -10.56 14.04 -6.45
CA LYS A 47 -9.98 15.33 -6.06
C LYS A 47 -8.72 15.17 -5.19
N HIS A 48 -8.74 14.26 -4.21
CA HIS A 48 -7.56 13.98 -3.38
C HIS A 48 -6.45 13.30 -4.19
N GLN A 49 -6.79 12.38 -5.09
CA GLN A 49 -5.83 11.71 -5.97
C GLN A 49 -5.12 12.72 -6.87
N GLN A 50 -5.85 13.61 -7.54
CA GLN A 50 -5.27 14.69 -8.34
C GLN A 50 -4.37 15.61 -7.51
N TYR A 51 -4.83 16.02 -6.32
CA TYR A 51 -4.04 16.85 -5.40
C TYR A 51 -2.71 16.20 -5.00
N PHE A 52 -2.72 14.94 -4.57
CA PHE A 52 -1.52 14.25 -4.10
C PHE A 52 -0.60 13.77 -5.23
N GLN A 53 -1.14 13.55 -6.43
CA GLN A 53 -0.35 13.18 -7.61
C GLN A 53 0.37 14.37 -8.23
N HIS A 54 -0.20 15.58 -8.15
CA HIS A 54 0.45 16.81 -8.64
C HIS A 54 1.65 17.24 -7.77
N ILE A 55 1.74 16.79 -6.52
CA ILE A 55 2.81 17.18 -5.59
C ILE A 55 4.04 16.30 -5.78
N HIS A 56 5.13 16.90 -6.28
CA HIS A 56 6.45 16.28 -6.40
C HIS A 56 7.24 16.30 -5.08
N LYS A 57 6.74 15.59 -4.05
CA LYS A 57 7.41 15.39 -2.75
C LYS A 57 7.35 13.91 -2.35
N HIS A 58 8.24 13.50 -1.45
CA HIS A 58 8.18 12.18 -0.82
C HIS A 58 6.86 11.97 -0.08
N THR A 59 6.38 10.73 -0.04
CA THR A 59 5.04 10.33 0.44
C THR A 59 4.70 10.91 1.82
N TYR A 60 5.65 10.93 2.75
CA TYR A 60 5.47 11.41 4.13
C TYR A 60 5.53 12.94 4.29
N LEU A 61 5.64 13.69 3.20
CA LEU A 61 5.69 15.17 3.19
C LEU A 61 4.70 15.79 2.20
N LYS A 62 3.77 15.00 1.67
CA LYS A 62 2.82 15.48 0.66
C LYS A 62 1.76 16.39 1.27
N GLY A 63 1.20 16.00 2.41
CA GLY A 63 0.23 16.79 3.17
C GLY A 63 0.87 17.89 4.00
N ARG A 64 0.13 18.98 4.22
CA ARG A 64 0.52 20.01 5.21
C ARG A 64 0.55 19.43 6.63
N PHE A 65 -0.41 18.56 6.94
CA PHE A 65 -0.49 17.87 8.23
C PHE A 65 0.63 16.84 8.40
N ASP A 66 1.07 16.20 7.32
CA ASP A 66 2.16 15.21 7.33
C ASP A 66 3.48 15.80 7.84
N LYS A 67 3.73 17.11 7.63
CA LYS A 67 4.89 17.77 8.25
C LYS A 67 4.84 17.76 9.78
N ILE A 68 3.66 17.97 10.35
CA ILE A 68 3.50 18.01 11.81
C ILE A 68 3.65 16.59 12.36
N THR A 69 2.98 15.62 11.74
CA THR A 69 2.93 14.23 12.22
C THR A 69 4.19 13.43 11.92
N SER A 70 4.89 13.71 10.83
CA SER A 70 6.09 12.97 10.43
C SER A 70 7.40 13.67 10.76
N VAL A 71 7.39 14.98 11.07
CA VAL A 71 8.62 15.72 11.42
C VAL A 71 8.55 16.23 12.86
N ALA A 72 7.57 17.08 13.20
CA ALA A 72 7.56 17.75 14.49
C ALA A 72 7.35 16.79 15.67
N ILE A 73 6.31 15.95 15.63
CA ILE A 73 5.99 15.01 16.72
C ILE A 73 7.12 13.98 16.90
N PRO A 74 7.58 13.27 15.84
CA PRO A 74 8.64 12.28 16.01
C PRO A 74 9.97 12.89 16.44
N LEU A 75 10.33 14.09 15.97
CA LEU A 75 11.55 14.76 16.42
C LEU A 75 11.49 15.14 17.89
N ALA A 76 10.39 15.77 18.32
CA ALA A 76 10.21 16.15 19.72
C ALA A 76 10.28 14.92 20.62
N LEU A 77 9.57 13.85 20.25
CA LEU A 77 9.58 12.60 20.99
C LEU A 77 10.96 11.94 21.01
N THR A 78 11.69 11.97 19.90
CA THR A 78 13.03 11.38 19.80
C THR A 78 14.02 12.13 20.69
N VAL A 79 14.00 13.47 20.64
CA VAL A 79 14.88 14.30 21.47
C VAL A 79 14.59 14.07 22.97
N THR A 80 13.32 14.07 23.37
CA THR A 80 12.96 13.85 24.78
C THR A 80 13.32 12.44 25.24
N SER A 81 13.06 11.43 24.41
CA SER A 81 13.40 10.03 24.71
C SER A 81 14.91 9.86 24.88
N LEU A 82 15.71 10.39 23.95
CA LEU A 82 17.17 10.32 24.03
C LEU A 82 17.72 11.05 25.27
N ALA A 83 17.16 12.22 25.61
CA ALA A 83 17.55 12.95 26.80
C ALA A 83 17.28 12.16 28.09
N LEU A 84 16.12 11.51 28.18
CA LEU A 84 15.75 10.67 29.33
C LEU A 84 16.61 9.42 29.41
N ILE A 85 16.89 8.76 28.29
CA ILE A 85 17.79 7.60 28.23
C ILE A 85 19.19 7.99 28.68
N GLY A 86 19.73 9.10 28.16
CA GLY A 86 21.06 9.61 28.53
C GLY A 86 21.15 9.94 30.02
N ARG A 87 20.14 10.62 30.57
CA ARG A 87 20.04 10.89 32.02
C ARG A 87 19.94 9.60 32.84
N GLY A 88 19.16 8.62 32.37
CA GLY A 88 19.03 7.31 33.03
C GLY A 88 20.36 6.59 33.12
N ILE A 89 21.08 6.47 32.01
CA ILE A 89 22.41 5.85 31.94
C ILE A 89 23.42 6.62 32.81
N TYR A 90 23.40 7.96 32.77
CA TYR A 90 24.28 8.78 33.59
C TYR A 90 24.05 8.55 35.09
N ASN A 91 22.79 8.57 35.53
CA ASN A 91 22.44 8.35 36.94
C ASN A 91 22.82 6.94 37.41
N MET A 92 22.57 5.92 36.58
CA MET A 92 22.94 4.53 36.88
C MET A 92 24.46 4.34 36.96
N SER A 93 25.22 4.90 36.00
CA SER A 93 26.68 4.79 35.96
C SER A 93 27.39 5.52 37.10
N HIS A 94 26.81 6.61 37.60
CA HIS A 94 27.38 7.38 38.71
C HIS A 94 26.78 7.01 40.07
N GLY A 95 25.87 6.02 40.12
CA GLY A 95 25.21 5.57 41.35
C GLY A 95 24.31 6.62 42.02
N ILE A 96 23.84 7.61 41.25
CA ILE A 96 23.02 8.75 41.71
C ILE A 96 21.53 8.39 41.61
N GLY A 97 20.71 8.86 42.55
CA GLY A 97 19.25 8.71 42.50
C GLY A 97 18.70 7.43 43.14
N LYS A 98 19.45 6.82 44.06
CA LYS A 98 18.92 5.74 44.91
C LYS A 98 17.79 6.31 45.77
N LYS A 99 16.63 5.66 45.73
CA LYS A 99 15.49 6.00 46.58
C LYS A 99 15.83 5.60 48.02
N ALA A 100 15.58 6.49 48.99
CA ALA A 100 15.66 6.16 50.41
C ALA A 100 14.58 5.15 50.80
#